data_AF-A0AA88V543-F1
#
_entry.id   AF-A0AA88V543-F1
#
_cell.length_a   1.000
_cell.length_b   1.000
_cell.length_c   1.000
_cell.angle_alpha   90.00
_cell.angle_beta   90.00
_cell.angle_gamma   90.00
#
_symmetry.space_group_name_H-M   'P 1'
#
loop_
_entity.id
_entity.type
_entity.pdbx_description
1 polymer ?
#
loop_
_entity_poly.entity_id
_entity_poly.type
_entity_poly.pdbx_seq_one_letter_code
_entity_poly.pdbx_strand_id
1 'polypeptide(L)'
;MGVQSVVLIGLSSVLVLVGLVVVQGGVHGGIPTTLDGPFEPVTVDVDDKFRGHAIDLPDTDPRVQRKVNGFEPEQISVSLSSTYDSVWISWITGEFQIGDNIKPLDPKSVKSVVRYGKSRFSLSRKAVGYSLIYNQLYPFEGLKNYTSGIIHHVRLRGLKPDTFYYYRCGDPSIPVTSKIYYFKTMPISSPRSYPNRIAVVGDLGLTYNTTSTISHLMSNYPDLVLLVGDVTYANLYLTNGTGSDCYSCSFAQTPIHETYQPRWDYWGR
;
A
#
# COMPACT_ATOMS: atom_id res chain seq x y z
N MET A 1 -5.56 70.01 -72.54
CA MET A 1 -4.28 70.77 -72.47
C MET A 1 -3.70 70.56 -71.08
N GLY A 2 -2.43 70.10 -70.99
CA GLY A 2 -1.57 69.99 -69.77
C GLY A 2 -2.06 68.98 -68.72
N VAL A 3 -1.41 67.87 -68.36
CA VAL A 3 -0.01 67.50 -68.04
C VAL A 3 0.60 68.24 -66.84
N GLN A 4 1.12 67.40 -65.92
CA GLN A 4 2.08 67.58 -64.81
C GLN A 4 1.49 67.76 -63.41
N SER A 5 2.08 67.23 -62.32
CA SER A 5 3.01 66.11 -62.06
C SER A 5 3.13 66.00 -60.52
N VAL A 6 3.20 64.76 -60.02
CA VAL A 6 3.97 64.24 -58.86
C VAL A 6 4.03 65.01 -57.53
N VAL A 7 3.63 64.33 -56.43
CA VAL A 7 4.41 64.27 -55.17
C VAL A 7 4.35 62.86 -54.57
N LEU A 8 5.54 62.28 -54.32
CA LEU A 8 5.81 61.04 -53.58
C LEU A 8 5.75 61.27 -52.07
N ILE A 9 5.11 60.36 -51.32
CA ILE A 9 5.42 60.01 -49.92
C ILE A 9 5.10 58.51 -49.81
N GLY A 10 6.04 57.58 -49.74
CA GLY A 10 7.00 57.39 -48.64
C GLY A 10 6.45 56.36 -47.65
N LEU A 11 6.30 55.10 -48.06
CA LEU A 11 5.84 53.99 -47.20
C LEU A 11 7.01 53.44 -46.38
N SER A 12 7.03 53.73 -45.09
CA SER A 12 7.95 53.12 -44.12
C SER A 12 7.23 52.00 -43.36
N SER A 13 7.40 50.76 -43.84
CA SER A 13 6.94 49.55 -43.17
C SER A 13 8.04 49.05 -42.22
N VAL A 14 7.87 49.25 -40.91
CA VAL A 14 8.76 48.66 -39.90
C VAL A 14 8.26 47.25 -39.59
N LEU A 15 8.92 46.23 -40.16
CA LEU A 15 8.73 44.83 -39.80
C LEU A 15 9.60 44.52 -38.57
N VAL A 16 8.98 44.36 -37.40
CA VAL A 16 9.65 43.83 -36.21
C VAL A 16 9.65 42.31 -36.31
N LEU A 17 10.76 41.73 -36.75
CA LEU A 17 11.01 40.29 -36.66
C LEU A 17 11.38 39.95 -35.21
N VAL A 18 10.41 39.50 -34.42
CA VAL A 18 10.68 38.82 -33.15
C VAL A 18 11.13 37.40 -33.50
N GLY A 19 12.45 37.18 -33.49
CA GLY A 19 13.03 35.84 -33.59
C GLY A 19 12.69 35.04 -32.35
N LEU A 20 11.68 34.18 -32.44
CA LEU A 20 11.41 33.16 -31.44
C LEU A 20 12.50 32.08 -31.59
N VAL A 21 13.58 32.20 -30.84
CA VAL A 21 14.54 31.10 -30.68
C VAL A 21 13.85 30.04 -29.82
N VAL A 22 13.17 29.11 -30.47
CA VAL A 22 12.78 27.86 -29.84
C VAL A 22 14.06 27.06 -29.65
N VAL A 23 14.63 27.11 -28.45
CA VAL A 23 15.62 26.11 -28.03
C VAL A 23 14.84 24.80 -27.89
N GLN A 24 14.75 24.05 -28.99
CA GLN A 24 14.44 22.63 -28.93
C GLN A 24 15.64 21.93 -28.27
N GLY A 25 15.69 21.98 -26.95
CA GLY A 25 16.41 21.00 -26.14
C GLY A 25 15.67 19.66 -26.24
N GLY A 26 15.60 19.10 -27.45
CA GLY A 26 15.09 17.76 -27.67
C GLY A 26 16.10 16.80 -27.07
N VAL A 27 15.79 16.26 -25.88
CA VAL A 27 16.40 15.00 -25.45
C VAL A 27 15.86 13.93 -26.39
N HIS A 28 16.46 13.81 -27.58
CA HIS A 28 16.25 12.69 -28.49
C HIS A 28 16.97 11.47 -27.93
N GLY A 29 16.39 10.86 -26.91
CA GLY A 29 16.78 9.55 -26.41
C GLY A 29 15.51 8.74 -26.19
N GLY A 30 15.24 7.76 -27.06
CA GLY A 30 14.21 6.77 -26.79
C GLY A 30 14.50 6.04 -25.47
N ILE A 31 13.47 5.46 -24.84
CA ILE A 31 13.67 4.59 -23.68
C ILE A 31 14.53 3.40 -24.15
N PRO A 32 15.74 3.20 -23.59
CA PRO A 32 16.59 2.09 -23.98
C PRO A 32 15.89 0.74 -23.76
N THR A 33 16.14 -0.24 -24.62
CA THR A 33 15.53 -1.57 -24.51
C THR A 33 16.59 -2.62 -24.27
N THR A 34 16.28 -3.69 -23.53
CA THR A 34 17.25 -4.76 -23.28
C THR A 34 17.66 -5.53 -24.55
N LEU A 35 16.97 -5.31 -25.68
CA LEU A 35 17.40 -5.79 -27.00
C LEU A 35 18.69 -5.11 -27.49
N ASP A 36 19.00 -3.92 -26.98
CA ASP A 36 20.17 -3.13 -27.33
C ASP A 36 21.45 -3.62 -26.62
N GLY A 37 21.33 -4.60 -25.72
CA GLY A 37 22.44 -5.18 -24.94
C GLY A 37 22.52 -4.65 -23.51
N PRO A 38 23.57 -5.04 -22.75
CA PRO A 38 23.81 -4.47 -21.43
C PRO A 38 24.16 -2.99 -21.56
N PHE A 39 23.61 -2.18 -20.67
CA PHE A 39 23.92 -0.75 -20.61
C PHE A 39 25.14 -0.52 -19.71
N GLU A 40 25.91 0.53 -20.03
CA GLU A 40 26.97 1.01 -19.14
C GLU A 40 26.38 1.33 -17.75
N PRO A 41 27.00 0.86 -16.65
CA PRO A 41 26.52 1.16 -15.31
C PRO A 41 26.46 2.66 -15.05
N VAL A 42 25.30 3.14 -14.58
CA VAL A 42 25.09 4.54 -14.18
C VAL A 42 24.91 4.60 -12.67
N THR A 43 25.65 5.48 -12.01
CA THR A 43 25.46 5.82 -10.59
C THR A 43 24.99 7.26 -10.52
N VAL A 44 23.89 7.51 -9.83
CA VAL A 44 23.43 8.86 -9.53
C VAL A 44 24.18 9.34 -8.29
N ASP A 45 24.74 10.54 -8.36
CA ASP A 45 25.44 11.15 -7.22
C ASP A 45 24.53 11.24 -5.99
N VAL A 46 25.13 11.08 -4.81
CA VAL A 46 24.42 11.22 -3.55
C VAL A 46 23.90 12.64 -3.41
N ASP A 47 22.63 12.80 -3.02
CA ASP A 47 22.10 14.11 -2.65
C ASP A 47 22.64 14.50 -1.25
N ASP A 48 23.68 15.33 -1.23
CA ASP A 48 24.36 15.78 -0.01
C ASP A 48 23.49 16.63 0.92
N LYS A 49 22.25 16.97 0.54
CA LYS A 49 21.29 17.68 1.39
C LYS A 49 20.62 16.78 2.42
N PHE A 50 21.34 15.79 2.94
CA PHE A 50 20.85 14.76 3.85
C PHE A 50 19.94 15.33 4.94
N ARG A 51 18.71 14.82 5.02
CA ARG A 51 17.65 15.35 5.90
C ARG A 51 17.42 14.52 7.16
N GLY A 52 18.36 13.64 7.51
CA GLY A 52 18.21 12.69 8.62
C GLY A 52 17.48 11.40 8.23
N HIS A 53 17.15 10.59 9.23
CA HIS A 53 16.38 9.36 9.06
C HIS A 53 14.90 9.65 8.83
N ALA A 54 14.21 8.70 8.19
CA ALA A 54 12.77 8.78 8.04
C ALA A 54 12.09 8.66 9.41
N ILE A 55 11.13 9.54 9.69
CA ILE A 55 10.45 9.57 10.98
C ILE A 55 9.23 8.63 10.94
N ASP A 56 9.17 7.71 11.88
CA ASP A 56 8.05 6.79 12.06
C ASP A 56 6.75 7.54 12.39
N LEU A 57 5.62 7.09 11.82
CA LEU A 57 4.32 7.64 12.15
C LEU A 57 4.00 7.36 13.62
N PRO A 58 3.57 8.37 14.40
CA PRO A 58 3.20 8.17 15.79
C PRO A 58 1.88 7.38 15.89
N ASP A 59 1.67 6.72 17.01
CA ASP A 59 0.41 6.03 17.36
C ASP A 59 -0.80 6.98 17.44
N THR A 60 -0.54 8.28 17.58
CA THR A 60 -1.53 9.36 17.53
C THR A 60 -1.95 9.75 16.11
N ASP A 61 -1.27 9.27 15.06
CA ASP A 61 -1.70 9.55 13.68
C ASP A 61 -3.11 8.97 13.44
N PRO A 62 -4.09 9.77 13.00
CA PRO A 62 -5.46 9.29 12.82
C PRO A 62 -5.60 8.13 11.83
N ARG A 63 -4.61 7.88 10.97
CA ARG A 63 -4.62 6.73 10.04
C ARG A 63 -4.39 5.41 10.75
N VAL A 64 -3.50 5.39 11.75
CA VAL A 64 -3.11 4.18 12.48
C VAL A 64 -4.00 3.91 13.70
N GLN A 65 -4.83 4.88 14.09
CA GLN A 65 -5.82 4.71 15.14
C GLN A 65 -6.96 3.79 14.71
N ARG A 66 -7.50 3.07 15.68
CA ARG A 66 -8.68 2.25 15.49
C ARG A 66 -9.90 3.11 15.21
N LYS A 67 -10.60 2.81 14.09
CA LYS A 67 -11.79 3.56 13.63
C LYS A 67 -13.11 2.78 13.73
N VAL A 68 -13.04 1.54 14.20
CA VAL A 68 -14.17 0.62 14.29
C VAL A 68 -14.44 0.25 15.75
N ASN A 69 -15.62 -0.25 16.06
CA ASN A 69 -16.02 -0.62 17.42
C ASN A 69 -16.25 -2.13 17.57
N GLY A 70 -16.04 -2.65 18.78
CA GLY A 70 -16.29 -4.07 19.09
C GLY A 70 -15.59 -5.01 18.11
N PHE A 71 -16.36 -5.88 17.44
CA PHE A 71 -15.87 -6.86 16.46
C PHE A 71 -16.14 -6.45 15.00
N GLU A 72 -16.34 -5.15 14.73
CA GLU A 72 -16.37 -4.66 13.36
C GLU A 72 -15.02 -4.92 12.64
N PRO A 73 -15.03 -5.29 11.34
CA PRO A 73 -13.80 -5.56 10.59
C PRO A 73 -12.89 -4.34 10.40
N GLU A 74 -11.59 -4.53 10.67
CA GLU A 74 -10.49 -3.61 10.32
C GLU A 74 -9.37 -4.34 9.57
N GLN A 75 -8.36 -3.60 9.10
CA GLN A 75 -7.17 -4.14 8.43
C GLN A 75 -7.52 -5.07 7.25
N ILE A 76 -8.50 -4.65 6.45
CA ILE A 76 -9.07 -5.46 5.38
C ILE A 76 -8.10 -5.51 4.21
N SER A 77 -7.70 -6.72 3.81
CA SER A 77 -6.79 -6.95 2.69
C SER A 77 -7.34 -7.99 1.70
N VAL A 78 -6.90 -7.86 0.45
CA VAL A 78 -7.19 -8.81 -0.63
C VAL A 78 -5.86 -9.33 -1.15
N SER A 79 -5.71 -10.65 -1.24
CA SER A 79 -4.52 -11.28 -1.83
C SER A 79 -4.92 -12.30 -2.89
N LEU A 80 -4.04 -12.51 -3.86
CA LEU A 80 -4.26 -13.49 -4.92
C LEU A 80 -4.24 -14.92 -4.34
N SER A 81 -4.95 -15.82 -5.01
CA SER A 81 -4.73 -17.25 -4.83
C SER A 81 -3.75 -17.77 -5.90
N SER A 82 -3.50 -19.07 -5.92
CA SER A 82 -2.65 -19.70 -6.94
C SER A 82 -3.25 -19.68 -8.35
N THR A 83 -4.55 -19.39 -8.48
CA THR A 83 -5.29 -19.35 -9.75
C THR A 83 -6.07 -18.04 -9.88
N TYR A 84 -6.23 -17.53 -11.11
CA TYR A 84 -6.87 -16.24 -11.41
C TYR A 84 -8.35 -16.17 -10.97
N ASP A 85 -9.01 -17.32 -10.80
CA ASP A 85 -10.42 -17.45 -10.43
C ASP A 85 -10.63 -17.45 -8.91
N SER A 86 -9.59 -17.17 -8.13
CA SER A 86 -9.63 -17.21 -6.67
C SER A 86 -8.81 -16.10 -6.03
N VAL A 87 -9.35 -15.53 -4.97
CA VAL A 87 -8.66 -14.56 -4.09
C VAL A 87 -8.91 -14.92 -2.63
N TRP A 88 -8.10 -14.39 -1.75
CA TRP A 88 -8.32 -14.38 -0.31
C TRP A 88 -8.74 -12.99 0.14
N ILE A 89 -9.76 -12.94 0.99
CA ILE A 89 -10.14 -11.74 1.74
C ILE A 89 -9.77 -11.99 3.19
N SER A 90 -8.98 -11.09 3.76
CA SER A 90 -8.55 -11.16 5.16
C SER A 90 -8.88 -9.88 5.90
N TRP A 91 -9.11 -9.98 7.20
CA TRP A 91 -9.37 -8.83 8.08
C TRP A 91 -9.15 -9.23 9.54
N ILE A 92 -9.13 -8.25 10.43
CA ILE A 92 -9.07 -8.44 11.88
C ILE A 92 -10.37 -7.96 12.53
N THR A 93 -10.82 -8.63 13.60
CA THR A 93 -11.89 -8.16 14.48
C THR A 93 -11.46 -8.18 15.94
N GLY A 94 -11.95 -7.21 16.72
CA GLY A 94 -11.49 -7.01 18.10
C GLY A 94 -10.13 -6.33 18.16
N GLU A 95 -9.83 -5.68 19.29
CA GLU A 95 -8.55 -4.98 19.48
C GLU A 95 -7.47 -5.93 19.99
N PHE A 96 -6.24 -5.70 19.55
CA PHE A 96 -5.07 -6.36 20.13
C PHE A 96 -4.91 -6.00 21.61
N GLN A 97 -4.11 -6.78 22.34
CA GLN A 97 -3.74 -6.46 23.72
C GLN A 97 -2.23 -6.54 23.83
N ILE A 98 -1.63 -5.57 24.53
CA ILE A 98 -0.21 -5.55 24.87
C ILE A 98 -0.05 -5.25 26.36
N GLY A 99 0.82 -5.99 27.04
CA GLY A 99 1.07 -5.84 28.47
C GLY A 99 1.38 -7.15 29.18
N ASP A 100 1.38 -7.13 30.51
CA ASP A 100 1.73 -8.30 31.32
C ASP A 100 0.57 -9.30 31.45
N ASN A 101 -0.68 -8.83 31.35
CA ASN A 101 -1.90 -9.59 31.63
C ASN A 101 -2.80 -9.78 30.40
N ILE A 102 -2.21 -10.12 29.26
CA ILE A 102 -2.97 -10.37 28.02
C ILE A 102 -3.93 -11.55 28.18
N LYS A 103 -5.12 -11.44 27.59
CA LYS A 103 -6.14 -12.50 27.55
C LYS A 103 -6.47 -12.80 26.09
N PRO A 104 -5.81 -13.80 25.48
CA PRO A 104 -6.03 -14.14 24.09
C PRO A 104 -7.51 -14.40 23.79
N LEU A 105 -8.02 -13.82 22.70
CA LEU A 105 -9.41 -13.97 22.28
C LEU A 105 -9.66 -15.40 21.77
N ASP A 106 -10.90 -15.91 21.94
CA ASP A 106 -11.30 -17.15 21.27
C ASP A 106 -11.61 -16.84 19.79
N PRO A 107 -10.80 -17.35 18.83
CA PRO A 107 -11.03 -17.07 17.42
C PRO A 107 -12.37 -17.60 16.90
N LYS A 108 -13.01 -18.56 17.60
CA LYS A 108 -14.32 -19.11 17.20
C LYS A 108 -15.50 -18.25 17.63
N SER A 109 -15.27 -17.22 18.44
CA SER A 109 -16.33 -16.31 18.93
C SER A 109 -16.92 -15.43 17.83
N VAL A 110 -16.21 -15.22 16.72
CA VAL A 110 -16.64 -14.42 15.56
C VAL A 110 -16.46 -15.22 14.27
N LYS A 111 -17.50 -15.29 13.44
CA LYS A 111 -17.46 -16.05 12.17
C LYS A 111 -16.73 -15.30 11.06
N SER A 112 -15.98 -16.04 10.24
CA SER A 112 -15.33 -15.53 9.04
C SER A 112 -16.23 -15.67 7.80
N VAL A 113 -17.07 -14.68 7.50
CA VAL A 113 -18.00 -14.73 6.35
C VAL A 113 -17.73 -13.59 5.37
N VAL A 114 -17.74 -13.92 4.07
CA VAL A 114 -17.75 -12.92 3.00
C VAL A 114 -19.00 -13.10 2.14
N ARG A 115 -19.74 -12.01 1.93
CA ARG A 115 -20.79 -11.93 0.91
C ARG A 115 -20.28 -11.11 -0.25
N TYR A 116 -20.44 -11.59 -1.48
CA TYR A 116 -19.84 -10.98 -2.67
C TYR A 116 -20.70 -11.15 -3.92
N GLY A 117 -20.46 -10.32 -4.92
CA GLY A 117 -21.20 -10.34 -6.19
C GLY A 117 -20.61 -9.36 -7.20
N LYS A 118 -21.12 -9.40 -8.44
CA LYS A 118 -20.69 -8.50 -9.52
C LYS A 118 -21.41 -7.13 -9.49
N SER A 119 -22.29 -6.92 -8.53
CA SER A 119 -23.03 -5.68 -8.34
C SER A 119 -22.99 -5.27 -6.87
N ARG A 120 -22.74 -3.99 -6.59
CA ARG A 120 -22.78 -3.42 -5.24
C ARG A 120 -24.15 -3.58 -4.55
N PHE A 121 -25.23 -3.73 -5.32
CA PHE A 121 -26.60 -3.82 -4.81
C PHE A 121 -27.02 -5.27 -4.50
N SER A 122 -26.32 -6.27 -5.04
CA SER A 122 -26.68 -7.68 -4.87
C SER A 122 -25.44 -8.55 -4.65
N LEU A 123 -25.15 -8.83 -3.38
CA LEU A 123 -24.08 -9.74 -2.94
C LEU A 123 -24.65 -11.15 -2.76
N SER A 124 -24.98 -11.78 -3.90
CA SER A 124 -25.70 -13.06 -3.96
C SER A 124 -24.86 -14.29 -3.57
N ARG A 125 -23.53 -14.19 -3.62
CA ARG A 125 -22.62 -15.29 -3.27
C ARG A 125 -22.16 -15.13 -1.82
N LYS A 126 -21.88 -16.28 -1.19
CA LYS A 126 -21.36 -16.37 0.18
C LYS A 126 -20.16 -17.31 0.20
N ALA A 127 -19.14 -16.97 0.97
CA ALA A 127 -18.04 -17.84 1.33
C ALA A 127 -17.83 -17.78 2.86
N VAL A 128 -17.39 -18.89 3.42
CA VAL A 128 -17.02 -19.01 4.84
C VAL A 128 -15.58 -19.48 4.89
N GLY A 129 -14.79 -18.91 5.79
CA GLY A 129 -13.41 -19.28 6.00
C GLY A 129 -13.13 -19.65 7.44
N TYR A 130 -11.92 -19.39 7.90
CA TYR A 130 -11.46 -19.70 9.24
C TYR A 130 -10.92 -18.44 9.93
N SER A 131 -10.66 -18.57 11.23
CA SER A 131 -10.10 -17.52 12.07
C SER A 131 -9.03 -18.10 12.98
N LEU A 132 -8.11 -17.24 13.40
CA LEU A 132 -7.02 -17.56 14.32
C LEU A 132 -6.63 -16.31 15.11
N ILE A 133 -5.76 -16.49 16.09
CA ILE A 133 -5.02 -15.43 16.75
C ILE A 133 -3.54 -15.81 16.75
N TYR A 134 -2.66 -14.85 17.02
CA TYR A 134 -1.28 -15.15 17.39
C TYR A 134 -0.89 -14.38 18.65
N ASN A 135 0.17 -14.85 19.30
CA ASN A 135 0.75 -14.21 20.47
C ASN A 135 2.24 -13.99 20.23
N GLN A 136 2.76 -12.87 20.71
CA GLN A 136 4.19 -12.63 20.83
C GLN A 136 4.51 -12.61 22.33
N LEU A 137 5.23 -13.63 22.79
CA LEU A 137 5.46 -13.88 24.21
C LEU A 137 6.95 -13.80 24.54
N TYR A 138 7.28 -13.08 25.60
CA TYR A 138 8.64 -12.88 26.09
C TYR A 138 8.77 -13.38 27.53
N PRO A 139 9.55 -14.44 27.80
CA PRO A 139 9.72 -15.00 29.14
C PRO A 139 10.81 -14.25 29.92
N PHE A 140 10.88 -12.93 29.81
CA PHE A 140 11.87 -12.08 30.48
C PHE A 140 11.17 -11.02 31.33
N GLU A 141 11.67 -10.78 32.53
CA GLU A 141 11.12 -9.77 33.43
C GLU A 141 11.17 -8.38 32.76
N GLY A 142 10.07 -7.63 32.85
CA GLY A 142 9.94 -6.28 32.29
C GLY A 142 9.49 -6.22 30.82
N LEU A 143 9.61 -7.30 30.05
CA LEU A 143 9.16 -7.34 28.65
C LEU A 143 7.64 -7.55 28.57
N LYS A 144 6.99 -6.86 27.62
CA LYS A 144 5.54 -6.92 27.42
C LYS A 144 5.14 -7.97 26.39
N ASN A 145 4.09 -8.74 26.70
CA ASN A 145 3.50 -9.71 25.80
C ASN A 145 2.43 -9.04 24.92
N TYR A 146 2.18 -9.64 23.75
CA TYR A 146 1.13 -9.21 22.85
C TYR A 146 0.24 -10.39 22.43
N THR A 147 -1.05 -10.14 22.26
CA THR A 147 -2.00 -11.03 21.57
C THR A 147 -2.82 -10.23 20.57
N SER A 148 -3.01 -10.79 19.37
CA SER A 148 -3.72 -10.11 18.29
C SER A 148 -5.23 -10.02 18.52
N GLY A 149 -5.89 -9.18 17.74
CA GLY A 149 -7.30 -9.39 17.42
C GLY A 149 -7.53 -10.74 16.71
N ILE A 150 -8.79 -11.10 16.47
CA ILE A 150 -9.14 -12.31 15.72
C ILE A 150 -8.88 -12.05 14.23
N ILE A 151 -7.95 -12.81 13.65
CA ILE A 151 -7.56 -12.73 12.24
C ILE A 151 -8.42 -13.70 11.45
N HIS A 152 -9.04 -13.22 10.38
CA HIS A 152 -9.95 -14.00 9.53
C HIS A 152 -9.38 -14.16 8.12
N HIS A 153 -9.55 -15.34 7.54
CA HIS A 153 -9.18 -15.63 6.15
C HIS A 153 -10.30 -16.35 5.43
N VAL A 154 -10.78 -15.77 4.32
CA VAL A 154 -11.85 -16.35 3.50
C VAL A 154 -11.42 -16.43 2.05
N ARG A 155 -11.37 -17.65 1.50
CA ARG A 155 -11.06 -17.88 0.08
C ARG A 155 -12.33 -17.79 -0.77
N LEU A 156 -12.34 -16.86 -1.72
CA LEU A 156 -13.33 -16.80 -2.79
C LEU A 156 -12.85 -17.66 -3.97
N ARG A 157 -13.75 -18.40 -4.62
CA ARG A 157 -13.44 -19.32 -5.73
C ARG A 157 -14.43 -19.18 -6.88
N GLY A 158 -14.08 -19.66 -8.07
CA GLY A 158 -14.95 -19.59 -9.25
C GLY A 158 -15.31 -18.15 -9.59
N LEU A 159 -14.35 -17.24 -9.47
CA LEU A 159 -14.46 -15.85 -9.91
C LEU A 159 -14.18 -15.79 -11.41
N LYS A 160 -14.87 -14.89 -12.11
CA LYS A 160 -14.53 -14.61 -13.49
C LYS A 160 -13.22 -13.80 -13.53
N PRO A 161 -12.30 -14.09 -14.45
CA PRO A 161 -11.09 -13.28 -14.66
C PRO A 161 -11.47 -11.86 -15.12
N ASP A 162 -10.57 -10.91 -14.91
CA ASP A 162 -10.71 -9.51 -15.35
C ASP A 162 -12.06 -8.86 -14.97
N THR A 163 -12.61 -9.23 -13.81
CA THR A 163 -13.99 -8.87 -13.43
C THR A 163 -14.01 -8.17 -12.07
N PHE A 164 -14.77 -7.09 -11.97
CA PHE A 164 -15.04 -6.44 -10.70
C PHE A 164 -15.99 -7.27 -9.83
N TYR A 165 -15.57 -7.47 -8.59
CA TYR A 165 -16.38 -8.05 -7.52
C TYR A 165 -16.49 -7.07 -6.36
N TYR A 166 -17.71 -6.90 -5.89
CA TYR A 166 -18.03 -6.18 -4.66
C TYR A 166 -18.18 -7.18 -3.54
N TYR A 167 -17.77 -6.82 -2.32
CA TYR A 167 -17.86 -7.69 -1.16
C TYR A 167 -18.06 -6.93 0.15
N ARG A 168 -18.56 -7.64 1.16
CA ARG A 168 -18.47 -7.27 2.57
C ARG A 168 -17.98 -8.48 3.36
N CYS A 169 -17.16 -8.24 4.38
CA CYS A 169 -16.66 -9.26 5.31
C CYS A 169 -17.19 -9.03 6.72
N GLY A 170 -17.06 -10.04 7.60
CA GLY A 170 -17.46 -9.98 9.01
C GLY A 170 -18.36 -11.15 9.43
N ASP A 171 -19.12 -10.96 10.51
CA ASP A 171 -20.06 -11.95 11.03
C ASP A 171 -21.52 -11.45 10.91
N PRO A 172 -22.31 -11.99 9.98
CA PRO A 172 -23.70 -11.57 9.79
C PRO A 172 -24.65 -12.02 10.92
N SER A 173 -24.20 -12.86 11.86
CA SER A 173 -25.02 -13.29 13.01
C SER A 173 -24.94 -12.38 14.22
N ILE A 174 -23.92 -11.50 14.30
CA ILE A 174 -23.74 -10.53 15.40
C ILE A 174 -23.56 -9.10 14.84
N PRO A 175 -24.49 -8.63 14.00
CA PRO A 175 -24.42 -7.56 12.97
C PRO A 175 -23.10 -6.77 12.71
N VAL A 176 -21.92 -7.36 12.87
CA VAL A 176 -20.62 -6.74 12.65
C VAL A 176 -20.11 -7.10 11.26
N THR A 177 -20.48 -6.28 10.28
CA THR A 177 -20.02 -6.42 8.90
C THR A 177 -19.39 -5.14 8.39
N SER A 178 -18.41 -5.28 7.52
CA SER A 178 -17.75 -4.14 6.88
C SER A 178 -18.71 -3.36 5.97
N LYS A 179 -18.31 -2.12 5.62
CA LYS A 179 -18.83 -1.46 4.43
C LYS A 179 -18.55 -2.27 3.16
N ILE A 180 -19.18 -1.91 2.05
CA ILE A 180 -18.93 -2.58 0.77
C ILE A 180 -17.59 -2.10 0.20
N TYR A 181 -16.73 -3.05 -0.13
CA TYR A 181 -15.48 -2.87 -0.87
C TYR A 181 -15.57 -3.54 -2.23
N TYR A 182 -14.57 -3.33 -3.08
CA TYR A 182 -14.46 -4.01 -4.36
C TYR A 182 -13.01 -4.30 -4.71
N PHE A 183 -12.82 -5.30 -5.57
CA PHE A 183 -11.54 -5.63 -6.20
C PHE A 183 -11.79 -6.09 -7.63
N LYS A 184 -10.74 -6.10 -8.44
CA LYS A 184 -10.75 -6.68 -9.79
C LYS A 184 -9.89 -7.95 -9.78
N THR A 185 -10.40 -9.05 -10.32
CA THR A 185 -9.63 -10.29 -10.45
C THR A 185 -8.54 -10.15 -11.51
N MET A 186 -7.47 -10.92 -11.34
CA MET A 186 -6.43 -11.03 -12.36
C MET A 186 -7.02 -11.55 -13.69
N PRO A 187 -6.43 -11.16 -14.82
CA PRO A 187 -6.82 -11.73 -16.10
C PRO A 187 -6.35 -13.19 -16.22
N ILE A 188 -6.80 -13.90 -17.24
CA ILE A 188 -6.32 -15.26 -17.51
C ILE A 188 -4.84 -15.21 -17.85
N SER A 189 -4.04 -16.07 -17.24
CA SER A 189 -2.63 -16.24 -17.60
C SER A 189 -2.51 -16.75 -19.04
N SER A 190 -2.05 -15.89 -19.96
CA SER A 190 -1.75 -16.27 -21.34
C SER A 190 -0.67 -15.36 -21.92
N PRO A 191 -0.04 -15.72 -23.05
CA PRO A 191 1.02 -14.90 -23.68
C PRO A 191 0.59 -13.49 -24.13
N ARG A 192 -0.69 -13.13 -24.03
CA ARG A 192 -1.25 -11.85 -24.48
C ARG A 192 -2.16 -11.20 -23.44
N SER A 193 -2.12 -11.67 -22.19
CA SER A 193 -3.06 -11.26 -21.15
C SER A 193 -2.33 -11.11 -19.83
N TYR A 194 -2.18 -9.85 -19.42
CA TYR A 194 -1.38 -9.44 -18.28
C TYR A 194 -2.15 -8.39 -17.47
N PRO A 195 -1.95 -8.29 -16.15
CA PRO A 195 -2.34 -7.08 -15.43
C PRO A 195 -1.64 -5.88 -16.07
N ASN A 196 -2.31 -4.73 -16.09
CA ASN A 196 -1.78 -3.53 -16.74
C ASN A 196 -0.59 -2.98 -15.97
N ARG A 197 -0.68 -2.95 -14.63
CA ARG A 197 0.38 -2.43 -13.76
C ARG A 197 0.58 -3.31 -12.54
N ILE A 198 1.81 -3.76 -12.34
CA ILE A 198 2.27 -4.42 -11.11
C ILE A 198 3.21 -3.45 -10.41
N ALA A 199 2.83 -2.98 -9.23
CA ALA A 199 3.73 -2.22 -8.38
C ALA A 199 4.61 -3.18 -7.58
N VAL A 200 5.90 -2.86 -7.48
CA VAL A 200 6.87 -3.62 -6.68
C VAL A 200 7.49 -2.67 -5.66
N VAL A 201 7.40 -3.04 -4.39
CA VAL A 201 7.96 -2.29 -3.26
C VAL A 201 8.58 -3.27 -2.26
N GLY A 202 9.53 -2.81 -1.47
CA GLY A 202 10.15 -3.55 -0.36
C GLY A 202 10.47 -2.58 0.77
N ASP A 203 10.81 -3.12 1.93
CA ASP A 203 11.42 -2.34 3.02
C ASP A 203 10.59 -1.11 3.40
N LEU A 204 9.27 -1.30 3.51
CA LEU A 204 8.34 -0.17 3.60
C LEU A 204 8.42 0.54 4.95
N GLY A 205 8.38 -0.22 6.05
CA GLY A 205 8.16 0.33 7.38
C GLY A 205 6.88 1.15 7.51
N LEU A 206 6.86 2.08 8.45
CA LEU A 206 5.70 2.95 8.69
C LEU A 206 6.14 4.36 9.09
N THR A 207 6.77 5.05 8.13
CA THR A 207 7.30 6.41 8.24
C THR A 207 6.51 7.39 7.38
N TYR A 208 6.74 8.70 7.55
CA TYR A 208 6.23 9.70 6.60
C TYR A 208 6.70 9.43 5.16
N ASN A 209 7.93 8.95 4.97
CA ASN A 209 8.44 8.57 3.66
C ASN A 209 7.66 7.39 3.07
N THR A 210 7.30 6.39 3.89
CA THR A 210 6.41 5.30 3.49
C THR A 210 5.08 5.84 2.95
N THR A 211 4.50 6.86 3.61
CA THR A 211 3.24 7.46 3.12
C THR A 211 3.41 8.15 1.77
N SER A 212 4.59 8.72 1.48
CA SER A 212 4.91 9.24 0.15
C SER A 212 5.01 8.11 -0.88
N THR A 213 5.74 7.04 -0.56
CA THR A 213 5.85 5.85 -1.43
C THR A 213 4.48 5.27 -1.75
N ILE A 214 3.61 5.09 -0.75
CA ILE A 214 2.24 4.59 -0.96
C ILE A 214 1.38 5.58 -1.76
N SER A 215 1.52 6.89 -1.54
CA SER A 215 0.81 7.90 -2.32
C SER A 215 1.20 7.85 -3.80
N HIS A 216 2.50 7.73 -4.10
CA HIS A 216 3.01 7.54 -5.45
C HIS A 216 2.51 6.22 -6.06
N LEU A 217 2.56 5.11 -5.31
CA LEU A 217 2.03 3.82 -5.75
C LEU A 217 0.55 3.92 -6.11
N MET A 218 -0.28 4.52 -5.25
CA MET A 218 -1.72 4.69 -5.48
C MET A 218 -2.02 5.58 -6.69
N SER A 219 -1.24 6.65 -6.90
CA SER A 219 -1.39 7.53 -8.07
C SER A 219 -1.13 6.82 -9.41
N ASN A 220 -0.43 5.68 -9.37
CA ASN A 220 -0.17 4.86 -10.54
C ASN A 220 -1.24 3.78 -10.78
N TYR A 221 -2.29 3.67 -9.95
CA TYR A 221 -3.40 2.73 -10.13
C TYR A 221 -2.96 1.29 -10.48
N PRO A 222 -2.12 0.64 -9.65
CA PRO A 222 -1.70 -0.74 -9.91
C PRO A 222 -2.85 -1.72 -9.75
N ASP A 223 -2.86 -2.77 -10.58
CA ASP A 223 -3.78 -3.91 -10.43
C ASP A 223 -3.30 -4.90 -9.36
N LEU A 224 -1.98 -4.91 -9.10
CA LEU A 224 -1.32 -5.79 -8.14
C LEU A 224 -0.17 -5.06 -7.46
N VAL A 225 0.01 -5.31 -6.17
CA VAL A 225 1.20 -4.89 -5.41
C VAL A 225 1.96 -6.12 -4.97
N LEU A 226 3.25 -6.16 -5.28
CA LEU A 226 4.21 -7.11 -4.73
C LEU A 226 5.04 -6.41 -3.66
N LEU A 227 4.87 -6.85 -2.41
CA LEU A 227 5.69 -6.41 -1.28
C LEU A 227 6.80 -7.44 -1.01
N VAL A 228 8.05 -7.02 -1.17
CA VAL A 228 9.24 -7.88 -1.11
C VAL A 228 9.92 -7.72 0.26
N GLY A 229 9.40 -8.42 1.27
CA GLY A 229 10.00 -8.45 2.61
C GLY A 229 9.83 -7.15 3.40
N ASP A 230 10.35 -7.16 4.64
CA ASP A 230 10.51 -6.01 5.53
C ASP A 230 9.33 -5.03 5.56
N VAL A 231 8.23 -5.51 6.15
CA VAL A 231 6.93 -4.84 6.08
C VAL A 231 6.84 -3.66 7.05
N THR A 232 6.97 -3.92 8.36
CA THR A 232 6.56 -2.96 9.41
C THR A 232 7.71 -2.44 10.27
N TYR A 233 8.84 -3.14 10.26
CA TYR A 233 9.96 -2.92 11.18
C TYR A 233 9.54 -2.86 12.67
N ALA A 234 8.55 -3.67 13.07
CA ALA A 234 8.16 -3.83 14.48
C ALA A 234 9.34 -4.27 15.38
N ASN A 235 10.39 -4.85 14.80
CA ASN A 235 11.64 -5.26 15.45
C ASN A 235 12.68 -4.14 15.57
N LEU A 236 12.37 -2.90 15.21
CA LEU A 236 13.17 -1.71 15.58
C LEU A 236 12.75 -1.13 16.94
N TYR A 237 11.83 -1.80 17.63
CA TYR A 237 11.22 -1.34 18.87
C TYR A 237 11.38 -2.36 20.00
N LEU A 238 11.55 -1.83 21.21
CA LEU A 238 11.36 -2.58 22.45
C LEU A 238 9.87 -2.87 22.68
N THR A 239 9.58 -3.89 23.48
CA THR A 239 8.21 -4.27 23.85
C THR A 239 7.42 -3.17 24.57
N ASN A 240 8.10 -2.18 25.15
CA ASN A 240 7.50 -1.00 25.78
C ASN A 240 7.15 0.15 24.82
N GLY A 241 7.45 0.00 23.53
CA GLY A 241 7.18 1.00 22.48
C GLY A 241 8.32 1.98 22.20
N THR A 242 9.47 1.86 22.87
CA THR A 242 10.66 2.67 22.55
C THR A 242 11.31 2.17 21.27
N GLY A 243 11.41 3.03 20.25
CA GLY A 243 12.02 2.71 18.95
C GLY A 243 13.44 3.25 18.78
N SER A 244 14.17 2.71 17.81
CA SER A 244 15.46 3.24 17.32
C SER A 244 15.66 2.95 15.83
N ASP A 245 16.35 3.84 15.13
CA ASP A 245 16.75 3.64 13.72
C ASP A 245 17.70 2.46 13.53
N CYS A 246 18.38 2.02 14.61
CA CYS A 246 19.26 0.86 14.60
C CYS A 246 19.15 0.08 15.92
N TYR A 247 18.42 -1.04 15.88
CA TYR A 247 18.23 -1.88 17.07
C TYR A 247 19.56 -2.34 17.67
N SER A 248 20.49 -2.85 16.85
CA SER A 248 21.79 -3.31 17.33
C SER A 248 22.68 -2.19 17.87
N CYS A 249 22.48 -0.95 17.44
CA CYS A 249 23.23 0.21 17.93
C CYS A 249 22.71 0.68 19.29
N SER A 250 21.39 0.66 19.50
CA SER A 250 20.75 1.23 20.71
C SER A 250 20.41 0.20 21.78
N PHE A 251 20.10 -1.03 21.38
CA PHE A 251 19.48 -2.05 22.23
C PHE A 251 20.26 -3.37 22.23
N ALA A 252 21.56 -3.35 21.92
CA ALA A 252 22.42 -4.54 21.92
C ALA A 252 22.39 -5.36 23.23
N GLN A 253 22.04 -4.71 24.35
CA GLN A 253 22.03 -5.31 25.68
C GLN A 253 20.69 -5.96 26.07
N THR A 254 19.66 -5.88 25.23
CA THR A 254 18.38 -6.54 25.52
C THR A 254 18.55 -8.06 25.53
N PRO A 255 17.82 -8.79 26.39
CA PRO A 255 17.98 -10.25 26.53
C PRO A 255 17.61 -11.03 25.26
N ILE A 256 16.87 -10.41 24.34
CA ILE A 256 16.48 -10.94 23.04
C ILE A 256 16.24 -9.77 22.08
N HIS A 257 16.23 -10.01 20.77
CA HIS A 257 15.73 -9.03 19.80
C HIS A 257 14.21 -8.87 19.98
N GLU A 258 13.81 -7.79 20.64
CA GLU A 258 12.43 -7.45 20.96
C GLU A 258 11.62 -7.00 19.73
N THR A 259 10.30 -6.92 19.90
CA THR A 259 9.40 -6.35 18.90
C THR A 259 8.25 -5.61 19.59
N TYR A 260 7.75 -4.55 18.96
CA TYR A 260 6.51 -3.88 19.32
C TYR A 260 5.43 -4.21 18.29
N GLN A 261 4.71 -5.31 18.54
CA GLN A 261 3.70 -5.85 17.63
C GLN A 261 2.59 -4.86 17.21
N PRO A 262 2.17 -3.86 18.02
CA PRO A 262 1.21 -2.85 17.55
C PRO A 262 1.63 -2.12 16.26
N ARG A 263 2.93 -2.06 15.90
CA ARG A 263 3.37 -1.54 14.60
C ARG A 263 2.77 -2.32 13.42
N TRP A 264 2.49 -3.62 13.57
CA TRP A 264 1.77 -4.40 12.57
C TRP A 264 0.32 -3.97 12.42
N ASP A 265 -0.37 -3.76 13.53
CA ASP A 265 -1.75 -3.27 13.53
C ASP A 265 -1.84 -1.86 12.92
N TYR A 266 -0.90 -0.98 13.27
CA TYR A 266 -0.80 0.37 12.72
C TYR A 266 -0.57 0.36 11.21
N TRP A 267 0.27 -0.54 10.72
CA TRP A 267 0.57 -0.66 9.29
C TRP A 267 -0.61 -1.22 8.50
N GLY A 268 -1.37 -2.15 9.10
CA GLY A 268 -2.55 -2.75 8.47
C GLY A 268 -3.76 -1.82 8.36
N ARG A 269 -3.82 -0.75 9.17
CA ARG A 269 -4.93 0.21 9.25
C ARG A 269 -4.86 1.30 8.17
#